data_AF-A0A973I803-F1
#
_entry.id   AF-A0A973I803-F1
#
_cell.length_a   1.000
_cell.length_b   1.000
_cell.length_c   1.000
_cell.angle_alpha   90.00
_cell.angle_beta   90.00
_cell.angle_gamma   90.00
#
_symmetry.space_group_name_H-M   'P 1'
#
loop_
_entity.id
_entity.type
_entity.pdbx_description
1 polymer ?
#
loop_
_entity_poly.entity_id
_entity_poly.type
_entity_poly.pdbx_seq_one_letter_code
_entity_poly.pdbx_strand_id
1 'polypeptide(L)'
;MVGRKLKIPVIYEIRAFWEDAAVDHGHCQEGDFRYRLSKMIETYVVKNCQAVTTICQGLKQDLVSRGVNEQKITIIANAVNVAAFPQITHPCPTLYQKFQLDDAFVVGFAGSFYHYEGIDVLLKAFAILKARSLKVKLLLVGGGSQQHNIEQLIKKLTLESMVIMTGRVPHEAVKDYYSVMDVTALPRKSMRL
;
A
#
# COMPACT_ATOMS: atom_id res chain seq x y z
N MET A 1 -8.43 21.95 22.55
CA MET A 1 -9.11 21.53 21.31
C MET A 1 -10.26 22.44 21.00
N VAL A 2 -10.42 22.83 19.72
CA VAL A 2 -11.45 23.77 19.25
C VAL A 2 -12.86 23.25 19.54
N GLY A 3 -13.15 21.97 19.30
CA GLY A 3 -14.48 21.39 19.60
C GLY A 3 -14.90 21.52 21.06
N ARG A 4 -13.97 21.38 22.03
CA ARG A 4 -14.27 21.62 23.45
C ARG A 4 -14.59 23.08 23.76
N LYS A 5 -13.88 24.04 23.12
CA LYS A 5 -14.17 25.48 23.28
C LYS A 5 -15.52 25.86 22.66
N LEU A 6 -15.87 25.25 21.53
CA LEU A 6 -17.11 25.51 20.79
C LEU A 6 -18.29 24.63 21.22
N LYS A 7 -18.09 23.70 22.17
CA LYS A 7 -19.08 22.69 22.58
C LYS A 7 -19.61 21.83 21.42
N ILE A 8 -18.76 21.53 20.44
CA ILE A 8 -19.08 20.70 19.27
C ILE A 8 -18.43 19.31 19.46
N PRO A 9 -19.14 18.20 19.22
CA PRO A 9 -18.56 16.86 19.22
C PRO A 9 -17.45 16.72 18.18
N VAL A 10 -16.35 16.07 18.56
CA VAL A 10 -15.21 15.80 17.69
C VAL A 10 -15.10 14.31 17.45
N ILE A 11 -15.14 13.93 16.17
CA ILE A 11 -14.77 12.61 15.68
C ILE A 11 -13.38 12.73 15.04
N TYR A 12 -12.47 11.84 15.39
CA TYR A 12 -11.10 11.84 14.87
C TYR A 12 -10.84 10.56 14.07
N GLU A 13 -10.48 10.70 12.79
CA GLU A 13 -10.16 9.56 11.91
C GLU A 13 -8.65 9.35 11.85
N ILE A 14 -8.20 8.13 12.18
CA ILE A 14 -6.81 7.70 12.03
C ILE A 14 -6.71 6.72 10.87
N ARG A 15 -5.95 7.11 9.86
CA ARG A 15 -5.67 6.31 8.65
C ARG A 15 -4.26 5.73 8.65
N ALA A 16 -3.35 6.38 9.38
CA ALA A 16 -1.96 5.98 9.65
C ALA A 16 -1.46 6.82 10.82
N PHE A 17 -0.40 6.38 11.49
CA PHE A 17 0.27 7.16 12.52
C PHE A 17 1.35 8.06 11.92
N TRP A 18 1.32 9.35 12.29
CA TRP A 18 2.25 10.33 11.74
C TRP A 18 3.70 10.08 12.16
N GLU A 19 3.90 9.59 13.39
CA GLU A 19 5.22 9.24 13.89
C GLU A 19 5.84 8.06 13.13
N ASP A 20 5.04 7.06 12.74
CA ASP A 20 5.54 5.90 12.00
C ASP A 20 5.83 6.29 10.54
N ALA A 21 4.99 7.14 9.95
CA ALA A 21 5.26 7.72 8.64
C ALA A 21 6.55 8.56 8.63
N ALA A 22 6.83 9.32 9.69
CA ALA A 22 8.04 10.12 9.80
C ALA A 22 9.32 9.26 9.91
N VAL A 23 9.24 8.10 10.57
CA VAL A 23 10.32 7.11 10.61
C VAL A 23 10.59 6.53 9.22
N ASP A 24 9.54 6.14 8.48
CA ASP A 24 9.68 5.57 7.13
C ASP A 24 10.33 6.56 6.13
N HIS A 25 10.02 7.85 6.25
CA HIS A 25 10.64 8.89 5.43
C HIS A 25 12.04 9.33 5.91
N GLY A 26 12.54 8.76 7.01
CA GLY A 26 13.86 9.08 7.56
C GLY A 26 13.96 10.45 8.24
N HIS A 27 12.82 11.05 8.61
CA HIS A 27 12.80 12.33 9.31
C HIS A 27 13.09 12.21 10.81
N CYS A 28 12.86 11.03 11.39
CA CYS A 28 13.13 10.68 12.77
C CYS A 28 13.45 9.19 12.91
N GLN A 29 13.88 8.77 14.10
CA GLN A 29 14.06 7.35 14.45
C GLN A 29 12.97 6.89 15.42
N GLU A 30 12.61 5.61 15.34
CA GLU A 30 11.63 5.03 16.26
C GLU A 30 12.09 5.24 17.71
N GLY A 31 11.20 5.78 18.53
CA GLY A 31 11.48 6.04 19.94
C GLY A 31 12.34 7.27 20.23
N ASP A 32 12.72 8.08 19.23
CA ASP A 32 13.37 9.37 19.47
C ASP A 32 12.42 10.41 20.09
N PHE A 33 12.96 11.59 20.42
CA PHE A 33 12.17 12.65 21.07
C PHE A 33 10.98 13.10 20.20
N ARG A 34 11.18 13.26 18.88
CA ARG A 34 10.12 13.71 17.96
C ARG A 34 9.04 12.65 17.82
N TYR A 35 9.43 11.39 17.69
CA TYR A 35 8.54 10.23 17.67
C TYR A 35 7.67 10.20 18.92
N ARG A 36 8.28 10.26 20.11
CA ARG A 36 7.56 10.22 21.39
C ARG A 36 6.62 11.42 21.54
N LEU A 37 7.06 12.61 21.16
CA LEU A 37 6.26 13.82 21.27
C LEU A 37 5.04 13.77 20.35
N SER A 38 5.21 13.42 19.07
CA SER A 38 4.12 13.26 18.11
C SER A 38 3.10 12.22 18.59
N LYS A 39 3.60 11.05 19.01
CA LYS A 39 2.78 9.97 19.59
C LYS A 39 1.99 10.43 20.81
N MET A 40 2.63 11.17 21.73
CA MET A 40 1.98 11.70 22.92
C MET A 40 0.89 12.73 22.58
N ILE A 41 1.17 13.65 21.66
CA ILE A 41 0.21 14.68 21.24
C ILE A 41 -1.00 14.03 20.57
N GLU A 42 -0.78 13.09 19.65
CA GLU A 42 -1.87 12.37 18.97
C GLU A 42 -2.71 11.58 19.98
N THR A 43 -2.06 10.84 20.90
CA THR A 43 -2.75 10.12 21.98
C THR A 43 -3.60 11.06 22.83
N TYR A 44 -3.08 12.24 23.17
CA TYR A 44 -3.82 13.24 23.94
C TYR A 44 -5.07 13.72 23.18
N VAL A 45 -4.94 14.02 21.89
CA VAL A 45 -6.07 14.44 21.04
C VAL A 45 -7.13 13.34 21.01
N VAL A 46 -6.74 12.11 20.66
CA VAL A 46 -7.64 10.95 20.54
C VAL A 46 -8.39 10.66 21.84
N LYS A 47 -7.72 10.71 23.00
CA LYS A 47 -8.36 10.47 24.31
C LYS A 47 -9.46 11.49 24.62
N ASN A 48 -9.31 12.72 24.14
CA ASN A 48 -10.25 13.80 24.40
C ASN A 48 -11.35 13.92 23.33
N CYS A 49 -11.37 13.07 22.30
CA CYS A 49 -12.44 13.01 21.30
C CYS A 49 -13.67 12.22 21.82
N GLN A 50 -14.82 12.48 21.21
CA GLN A 50 -16.07 11.76 21.49
C GLN A 50 -16.08 10.38 20.84
N ALA A 51 -15.62 10.30 19.59
CA ALA A 51 -15.44 9.05 18.87
C ALA A 51 -14.16 9.09 18.02
N VAL A 52 -13.65 7.91 17.71
CA VAL A 52 -12.44 7.70 16.93
C VAL A 52 -12.74 6.67 15.86
N THR A 53 -12.33 6.92 14.63
CA THR A 53 -12.47 5.95 13.54
C THR A 53 -11.09 5.49 13.09
N THR A 54 -10.97 4.20 12.76
CA THR A 54 -9.73 3.60 12.24
C THR A 54 -10.05 2.70 11.06
N ILE A 55 -9.07 2.46 10.18
CA ILE A 55 -9.32 1.67 8.96
C ILE A 55 -9.09 0.16 9.13
N CYS A 56 -8.48 -0.28 10.24
CA CYS A 56 -8.17 -1.68 10.47
C CYS A 56 -8.00 -2.01 11.97
N GLN A 57 -7.97 -3.31 12.28
CA GLN A 57 -7.81 -3.81 13.65
C GLN A 57 -6.44 -3.46 14.25
N GLY A 58 -5.38 -3.38 13.45
CA GLY A 58 -4.03 -3.05 13.93
C GLY A 58 -3.97 -1.65 14.55
N LEU A 59 -4.51 -0.64 13.86
CA LEU A 59 -4.59 0.73 14.38
C LEU A 59 -5.45 0.81 15.64
N LYS A 60 -6.60 0.09 15.67
CA LYS A 60 -7.44 0.00 16.87
C LYS A 60 -6.67 -0.56 18.05
N GLN A 61 -5.96 -1.68 17.87
CA GLN A 61 -5.17 -2.31 18.94
C GLN A 61 -4.04 -1.41 19.44
N ASP A 62 -3.36 -0.71 18.54
CA ASP A 62 -2.31 0.22 18.92
C ASP A 62 -2.87 1.38 19.75
N LEU A 63 -4.01 1.97 19.38
CA LEU A 63 -4.70 3.00 20.19
C LEU A 63 -5.15 2.49 21.56
N VAL A 64 -5.68 1.26 21.63
CA VAL A 64 -6.04 0.62 22.91
C VAL A 64 -4.80 0.47 23.79
N SER A 65 -3.65 0.07 23.21
CA SER A 65 -2.38 -0.04 23.93
C SER A 65 -1.86 1.32 24.44
N ARG A 66 -2.20 2.43 23.76
CA ARG A 66 -1.95 3.82 24.22
C ARG A 66 -2.91 4.27 25.33
N GLY A 67 -3.84 3.42 25.75
CA GLY A 67 -4.83 3.68 26.79
C GLY A 67 -6.07 4.45 26.31
N VAL A 68 -6.40 4.40 25.01
CA VAL A 68 -7.67 4.92 24.49
C VAL A 68 -8.78 3.91 24.81
N ASN A 69 -9.93 4.39 25.27
CA ASN A 69 -11.09 3.52 25.55
C ASN A 69 -11.56 2.86 24.24
N GLU A 70 -11.52 1.53 24.20
CA GLU A 70 -11.91 0.72 23.05
C GLU A 70 -13.33 1.03 22.55
N GLN A 71 -14.28 1.30 23.46
CA GLN A 71 -15.68 1.57 23.11
C GLN A 71 -15.86 2.86 22.30
N LYS A 72 -14.85 3.75 22.29
CA LYS A 72 -14.85 4.96 21.45
C LYS A 72 -14.32 4.72 20.04
N ILE A 73 -13.73 3.55 19.77
CA ILE A 73 -13.02 3.26 18.52
C ILE A 73 -13.90 2.40 17.62
N THR A 74 -14.29 2.96 16.48
CA THR A 74 -15.02 2.25 15.42
C THR A 74 -14.09 1.95 14.26
N ILE A 75 -14.11 0.71 13.75
CA ILE A 75 -13.40 0.37 12.53
C ILE A 75 -14.30 0.68 11.34
N ILE A 76 -13.82 1.54 10.44
CA ILE A 76 -14.45 1.86 9.16
C ILE A 76 -13.41 1.56 8.10
N ALA A 77 -13.45 0.33 7.56
CA ALA A 77 -12.52 -0.10 6.53
C ALA A 77 -12.68 0.75 5.26
N ASN A 78 -11.57 0.99 4.55
CA ASN A 78 -11.63 1.64 3.25
C ASN A 78 -12.46 0.79 2.28
N ALA A 79 -13.34 1.45 1.53
CA ALA A 79 -14.14 0.83 0.49
C ALA A 79 -13.67 1.29 -0.89
N VAL A 80 -14.08 0.54 -1.92
CA VAL A 80 -13.87 0.90 -3.31
C VAL A 80 -15.21 1.24 -3.96
N ASN A 81 -15.21 2.15 -4.92
CA ASN A 81 -16.37 2.36 -5.77
C ASN A 81 -16.55 1.15 -6.70
N VAL A 82 -17.50 0.28 -6.38
CA VAL A 82 -17.78 -0.95 -7.14
C VAL A 82 -18.15 -0.65 -8.60
N ALA A 83 -18.80 0.49 -8.87
CA ALA A 83 -19.14 0.87 -10.24
C ALA A 83 -17.91 1.19 -11.10
N ALA A 84 -16.78 1.60 -10.48
CA ALA A 84 -15.53 1.83 -11.18
C ALA A 84 -14.75 0.53 -11.46
N PHE A 85 -15.08 -0.56 -10.76
CA PHE A 85 -14.44 -1.87 -10.88
C PHE A 85 -15.50 -2.96 -11.08
N PRO A 86 -16.18 -2.97 -12.25
CA PRO A 86 -17.08 -4.06 -12.59
C PRO A 86 -16.30 -5.38 -12.64
N GLN A 87 -17.01 -6.50 -12.47
CA GLN A 87 -16.41 -7.81 -12.65
C GLN A 87 -15.75 -7.90 -14.02
N ILE A 88 -14.45 -8.17 -14.03
CA ILE A 88 -13.68 -8.36 -15.24
C ILE A 88 -14.01 -9.76 -15.78
N THR A 89 -14.56 -9.82 -16.99
CA THR A 89 -14.90 -11.07 -17.66
C THR A 89 -13.86 -11.48 -18.71
N HIS A 90 -13.15 -10.50 -19.28
CA HIS A 90 -12.17 -10.71 -20.34
C HIS A 90 -10.96 -9.77 -20.16
N PRO A 91 -9.75 -10.21 -20.54
CA PRO A 91 -8.59 -9.36 -20.56
C PRO A 91 -8.71 -8.26 -21.62
N CYS A 92 -8.16 -7.08 -21.32
CA CYS A 92 -8.05 -5.96 -22.25
C CYS A 92 -7.15 -6.35 -23.44
N PRO A 93 -7.68 -6.50 -24.68
CA PRO A 93 -6.90 -7.06 -25.79
C PRO A 93 -5.72 -6.18 -26.19
N THR A 94 -5.87 -4.86 -26.07
CA THR A 94 -4.82 -3.90 -26.44
C THR A 94 -3.62 -4.01 -25.50
N LEU A 95 -3.84 -4.14 -24.19
CA LEU A 95 -2.76 -4.34 -23.21
C LEU A 95 -2.15 -5.73 -23.34
N TYR A 96 -2.99 -6.76 -23.57
CA TYR A 96 -2.54 -8.14 -23.72
C TYR A 96 -1.56 -8.30 -24.89
N GLN A 97 -1.90 -7.72 -26.05
CA GLN A 97 -1.03 -7.70 -27.22
C GLN A 97 0.20 -6.79 -27.03
N LYS A 98 0.01 -5.58 -26.47
CA LYS A 98 1.10 -4.62 -26.23
C LYS A 98 2.21 -5.22 -25.35
N PHE A 99 1.83 -6.05 -24.38
CA PHE A 99 2.73 -6.66 -23.42
C PHE A 99 3.12 -8.10 -23.75
N GLN A 100 2.61 -8.65 -24.86
CA GLN A 100 2.91 -10.00 -25.36
C GLN A 100 2.68 -11.06 -24.27
N LEU A 101 1.43 -11.12 -23.78
CA LEU A 101 1.05 -11.94 -22.62
C LEU A 101 0.50 -13.33 -22.98
N ASP A 102 0.41 -13.67 -24.27
CA ASP A 102 -0.31 -14.84 -24.81
C ASP A 102 0.15 -16.21 -24.28
N ASP A 103 1.35 -16.31 -23.71
CA ASP A 103 1.97 -17.57 -23.28
C ASP A 103 2.50 -17.53 -21.83
N ALA A 104 2.10 -16.55 -21.02
CA ALA A 104 2.65 -16.37 -19.68
C ALA A 104 1.58 -16.18 -18.62
N PHE A 105 1.83 -16.74 -17.43
CA PHE A 105 1.04 -16.41 -16.24
C PHE A 105 1.48 -15.03 -15.72
N VAL A 106 0.52 -14.12 -15.57
CA VAL A 106 0.76 -12.70 -15.28
C VAL A 106 0.51 -12.41 -13.81
N VAL A 107 1.59 -12.17 -13.08
CA VAL A 107 1.53 -11.61 -11.73
C VAL A 107 1.52 -10.10 -11.83
N GLY A 108 0.54 -9.47 -11.18
CA GLY A 108 0.38 -8.02 -11.17
C GLY A 108 0.70 -7.39 -9.82
N PHE A 109 1.21 -6.16 -9.87
CA PHE A 109 1.21 -5.22 -8.75
C PHE A 109 0.74 -3.87 -9.26
N ALA A 110 -0.29 -3.29 -8.63
CA ALA A 110 -0.79 -1.96 -8.93
C ALA A 110 -0.76 -1.10 -7.68
N GLY A 111 0.09 -0.09 -7.64
CA GLY A 111 0.26 0.75 -6.46
C GLY A 111 1.49 1.65 -6.48
N SER A 112 1.72 2.34 -5.36
CA SER A 112 2.90 3.18 -5.19
C SER A 112 4.15 2.32 -5.03
N PHE A 113 5.28 2.75 -5.62
CA PHE A 113 6.54 2.02 -5.45
C PHE A 113 7.27 2.54 -4.21
N TYR A 114 6.73 2.21 -3.04
CA TYR A 114 7.33 2.50 -1.73
C TYR A 114 8.05 1.28 -1.17
N HIS A 115 8.98 1.51 -0.22
CA HIS A 115 9.82 0.46 0.32
C HIS A 115 9.00 -0.65 1.00
N TYR A 116 7.91 -0.26 1.67
CA TYR A 116 7.03 -1.17 2.40
C TYR A 116 6.15 -2.04 1.52
N GLU A 117 5.96 -1.69 0.26
CA GLU A 117 5.17 -2.51 -0.68
C GLU A 117 5.90 -3.79 -1.09
N GLY A 118 7.19 -3.92 -0.75
CA GLY A 118 7.93 -5.18 -0.86
C GLY A 118 8.18 -5.65 -2.30
N ILE A 119 8.18 -4.74 -3.27
CA ILE A 119 8.43 -5.07 -4.69
C ILE A 119 9.82 -5.73 -4.87
N ASP A 120 10.80 -5.40 -4.02
CA ASP A 120 12.10 -6.08 -4.00
C ASP A 120 12.00 -7.57 -3.63
N VAL A 121 11.08 -7.92 -2.73
CA VAL A 121 10.78 -9.33 -2.38
C VAL A 121 10.14 -10.02 -3.58
N LEU A 122 9.22 -9.36 -4.27
CA LEU A 122 8.58 -9.88 -5.48
C LEU A 122 9.61 -10.16 -6.59
N LEU A 123 10.52 -9.22 -6.83
CA LEU A 123 11.58 -9.39 -7.83
C LEU A 123 12.51 -10.55 -7.49
N LYS A 124 12.88 -10.73 -6.22
CA LYS A 124 13.66 -11.89 -5.78
C LYS A 124 12.91 -13.21 -6.00
N ALA A 125 11.59 -13.24 -5.77
CA ALA A 125 10.77 -14.40 -6.10
C ALA A 125 10.76 -14.68 -7.61
N PHE A 126 10.68 -13.65 -8.44
CA PHE A 126 10.77 -13.78 -9.90
C PHE A 126 12.11 -14.33 -10.39
N ALA A 127 13.23 -14.03 -9.70
CA ALA A 127 14.51 -14.68 -9.99
C ALA A 127 14.47 -16.20 -9.77
N ILE A 128 13.74 -16.67 -8.75
CA ILE A 128 13.54 -18.11 -8.50
C ILE A 128 12.65 -18.73 -9.60
N LEU A 129 11.56 -18.05 -9.97
CA LEU A 129 10.67 -18.52 -11.04
C LEU A 129 11.41 -18.60 -12.40
N LYS A 130 12.27 -17.62 -12.68
CA LYS A 130 13.18 -17.62 -13.84
C LYS A 130 14.11 -18.83 -13.83
N ALA A 131 14.75 -19.12 -12.70
CA ALA A 131 15.66 -20.26 -12.57
C ALA A 131 14.96 -21.62 -12.77
N ARG A 132 13.65 -21.67 -12.55
CA ARG A 132 12.80 -22.84 -12.83
C ARG A 132 12.23 -22.85 -14.25
N SER A 133 12.63 -21.91 -15.10
CA SER A 133 12.15 -21.76 -16.48
C SER A 133 10.63 -21.67 -16.62
N LEU A 134 9.95 -21.09 -15.61
CA LEU A 134 8.51 -20.88 -15.66
C LEU A 134 8.18 -19.69 -16.56
N LYS A 135 7.15 -19.87 -17.41
CA LYS A 135 6.62 -18.81 -18.26
C LYS A 135 5.74 -17.86 -17.43
N VAL A 136 6.38 -16.88 -16.78
CA VAL A 136 5.70 -15.88 -15.96
C VAL A 136 6.11 -14.46 -16.33
N LYS A 137 5.17 -13.53 -16.24
CA LYS A 137 5.39 -12.09 -16.42
C LYS A 137 5.01 -11.34 -15.15
N LEU A 138 5.77 -10.30 -14.81
CA LEU A 138 5.46 -9.37 -13.74
C LEU A 138 5.02 -8.04 -14.33
N LEU A 139 3.78 -7.63 -14.09
CA LEU A 139 3.25 -6.34 -14.49
C LEU A 139 3.24 -5.37 -13.30
N LEU A 140 4.13 -4.38 -13.33
CA LEU A 140 4.26 -3.35 -12.31
C LEU A 140 3.60 -2.05 -12.79
N VAL A 141 2.45 -1.72 -12.20
CA VAL A 141 1.65 -0.54 -12.51
C VAL A 141 1.77 0.48 -11.41
N GLY A 142 2.34 1.65 -11.72
CA GLY A 142 2.52 2.73 -10.77
C GLY A 142 3.93 3.34 -10.79
N GLY A 143 4.30 3.95 -9.66
CA GLY A 143 5.57 4.66 -9.52
C GLY A 143 5.75 5.21 -8.12
N GLY A 144 6.96 5.62 -7.77
CA GLY A 144 7.27 6.06 -6.40
C GLY A 144 8.77 6.19 -6.16
N SER A 145 9.13 6.48 -4.91
CA SER A 145 10.52 6.73 -4.50
C SER A 145 11.46 5.54 -4.74
N GLN A 146 10.95 4.31 -4.81
CA GLN A 146 11.75 3.12 -5.08
C GLN A 146 11.92 2.80 -6.57
N GLN A 147 11.40 3.61 -7.49
CA GLN A 147 11.45 3.29 -8.92
C GLN A 147 12.88 2.99 -9.42
N HIS A 148 13.85 3.85 -9.10
CA HIS A 148 15.24 3.63 -9.51
C HIS A 148 15.84 2.33 -8.93
N ASN A 149 15.57 2.04 -7.66
CA ASN A 149 16.05 0.83 -6.99
C ASN A 149 15.44 -0.44 -7.62
N ILE A 150 14.17 -0.38 -8.00
CA ILE A 150 13.45 -1.46 -8.69
C ILE A 150 14.09 -1.74 -10.06
N GLU A 151 14.32 -0.69 -10.86
CA GLU A 151 14.97 -0.81 -12.18
C GLU A 151 16.39 -1.39 -12.08
N GLN A 152 17.18 -0.95 -11.09
CA GLN A 152 18.51 -1.52 -10.83
C GLN A 152 18.43 -3.00 -10.43
N LEU A 153 17.47 -3.36 -9.57
CA LEU A 153 17.30 -4.74 -9.11
C LEU A 153 16.84 -5.67 -10.24
N ILE A 154 15.97 -5.20 -11.13
CA ILE A 154 15.57 -5.92 -12.35
C ILE A 154 16.80 -6.27 -13.18
N LYS A 155 17.67 -5.29 -13.45
CA LYS A 155 18.92 -5.51 -14.21
C LYS A 155 19.86 -6.47 -13.50
N LYS A 156 20.06 -6.27 -12.19
CA LYS A 156 20.92 -7.13 -11.36
C LYS A 156 20.45 -8.59 -11.37
N LEU A 157 19.13 -8.82 -11.37
CA LEU A 157 18.54 -10.14 -11.40
C LEU A 157 18.28 -10.67 -12.82
N THR A 158 18.66 -9.90 -13.86
CA THR A 158 18.45 -10.21 -15.28
C THR A 158 16.97 -10.50 -15.62
N LEU A 159 16.04 -9.72 -15.06
CA LEU A 159 14.59 -9.93 -15.18
C LEU A 159 13.93 -9.06 -16.26
N GLU A 160 14.70 -8.38 -17.12
CA GLU A 160 14.19 -7.41 -18.10
C GLU A 160 13.16 -8.02 -19.06
N SER A 161 13.31 -9.29 -19.43
CA SER A 161 12.36 -9.98 -20.30
C SER A 161 11.07 -10.42 -19.59
N MET A 162 11.08 -10.45 -18.25
CA MET A 162 9.96 -10.93 -17.43
C MET A 162 9.17 -9.79 -16.78
N VAL A 163 9.78 -8.63 -16.56
CA VAL A 163 9.17 -7.52 -15.82
C VAL A 163 8.78 -6.38 -16.76
N ILE A 164 7.52 -5.95 -16.64
CA ILE A 164 6.93 -4.86 -17.40
C ILE A 164 6.62 -3.74 -16.43
N MET A 165 7.30 -2.61 -16.56
CA MET A 165 7.02 -1.40 -15.79
C MET A 165 6.23 -0.42 -16.65
N THR A 166 5.00 -0.13 -16.25
CA THR A 166 4.10 0.74 -17.04
C THR A 166 4.28 2.22 -16.71
N GLY A 167 4.88 2.51 -15.56
CA GLY A 167 4.80 3.82 -14.93
C GLY A 167 3.42 4.10 -14.35
N ARG A 168 3.19 5.35 -13.94
CA ARG A 168 1.88 5.80 -13.47
C ARG A 168 0.89 5.87 -14.63
N VAL A 169 -0.33 5.41 -14.38
CA VAL A 169 -1.41 5.38 -15.36
C VAL A 169 -2.62 6.16 -14.81
N PRO A 170 -3.50 6.71 -15.67
CA PRO A 170 -4.76 7.30 -15.23
C PRO A 170 -5.59 6.29 -14.43
N HIS A 171 -6.29 6.78 -13.41
CA HIS A 171 -7.07 5.92 -12.51
C HIS A 171 -8.14 5.13 -13.26
N GLU A 172 -8.74 5.73 -14.28
CA GLU A 172 -9.78 5.15 -15.13
C GLU A 172 -9.28 3.94 -15.93
N ALA A 173 -7.97 3.89 -16.21
CA ALA A 173 -7.34 2.80 -16.96
C ALA A 173 -6.92 1.63 -16.06
N VAL A 174 -6.91 1.78 -14.73
CA VAL A 174 -6.40 0.76 -13.79
C VAL A 174 -7.15 -0.57 -13.94
N LYS A 175 -8.47 -0.53 -14.21
CA LYS A 175 -9.28 -1.73 -14.45
C LYS A 175 -8.76 -2.55 -15.64
N ASP A 176 -8.24 -1.89 -16.68
CA ASP A 176 -7.73 -2.57 -17.87
C ASP A 176 -6.42 -3.30 -17.54
N TYR A 177 -5.58 -2.71 -16.69
CA TYR A 177 -4.37 -3.38 -16.21
C TYR A 177 -4.71 -4.56 -15.28
N TYR A 178 -5.70 -4.44 -14.39
CA TYR A 178 -6.17 -5.59 -13.62
C TYR A 178 -6.68 -6.71 -14.52
N SER A 179 -7.28 -6.37 -15.66
CA SER A 179 -7.88 -7.38 -16.54
C SER A 179 -6.89 -8.34 -17.18
N VAL A 180 -5.62 -7.96 -17.26
CA VAL A 180 -4.56 -8.79 -17.83
C VAL A 180 -3.70 -9.49 -16.77
N MET A 181 -4.07 -9.39 -15.48
CA MET A 181 -3.39 -10.04 -14.37
C MET A 181 -4.13 -11.32 -14.00
N ASP A 182 -3.44 -12.46 -13.92
CA ASP A 182 -4.00 -13.70 -13.40
C ASP A 182 -4.07 -13.68 -11.86
N VAL A 183 -3.10 -13.01 -11.23
CA VAL A 183 -3.05 -12.82 -9.78
C VAL A 183 -2.41 -11.49 -9.42
N THR A 184 -2.92 -10.82 -8.38
CA THR A 184 -2.27 -9.64 -7.80
C THR A 184 -1.42 -10.05 -6.60
N ALA A 185 -0.15 -9.66 -6.58
CA ALA A 185 0.76 -9.88 -5.47
C ALA A 185 0.86 -8.63 -4.59
N LEU A 186 0.65 -8.79 -3.29
CA LEU A 186 0.81 -7.74 -2.27
C LEU A 186 1.85 -8.17 -1.22
N PRO A 187 3.15 -8.18 -1.56
CA PRO A 187 4.23 -8.75 -0.74
C PRO A 187 4.72 -7.76 0.34
N ARG A 188 3.78 -7.06 0.98
CA ARG A 188 4.08 -5.98 1.91
C ARG A 188 5.00 -6.48 3.03
N LYS A 189 6.06 -5.72 3.29
CA LYS A 189 6.93 -5.97 4.43
C LYS A 189 6.15 -5.68 5.70
N SER A 190 6.37 -6.49 6.73
CA SER A 190 5.85 -6.19 8.06
C SER A 190 6.48 -4.87 8.52
N MET A 191 5.69 -3.81 8.48
CA MET A 191 6.03 -2.50 9.02
C MET A 191 4.93 -2.05 9.97
N ARG A 192 5.34 -1.20 10.90
CA ARG A 192 4.48 -0.56 11.88
C ARG A 192 3.73 0.62 11.23
N LEU A 193 3.00 0.37 10.13
CA LEU A 193 2.22 1.39 9.41
C LEU A 193 0.74 0.98 9.36
#